data_AF-A0A3D1DG71-F1
#
_entry.id   AF-A0A3D1DG71-F1
#
_cell.length_a   1.000
_cell.length_b   1.000
_cell.length_c   1.000
_cell.angle_alpha   90.00
_cell.angle_beta   90.00
_cell.angle_gamma   90.00
#
_symmetry.space_group_name_H-M   'P 1'
#
loop_
_entity.id
_entity.type
_entity.pdbx_description
1 polymer ?
#
loop_
_entity_poly.entity_id
_entity_poly.type
_entity_poly.pdbx_seq_one_letter_code
_entity_poly.pdbx_strand_id
1 'polypeptide(L)'
;MRLLVPWALCGLAIVAGPEVVRVRAIEAAEPLPFLMADDFRDMELVAWRIEQGRPDPANPLLEPEMPWDAGGVFSHGTVLKDPIDGRFKAWQVSTPLSKRFGPGTWHHDRWLTYLE
;
A
#
# COMPACT_ATOMS: atom_id res chain seq x y z
N MET A 1 -3.29 -53.75 -62.61
CA MET A 1 -2.68 -53.17 -63.82
C MET A 1 -1.46 -52.39 -63.37
N ARG A 2 -0.25 -52.82 -63.75
CA ARG A 2 1.02 -52.16 -63.42
C ARG A 2 1.17 -50.90 -64.28
N LEU A 3 1.66 -49.81 -63.69
CA LEU A 3 2.49 -48.82 -64.38
C LEU A 3 3.47 -48.25 -63.35
N LEU A 4 4.74 -48.29 -63.73
CA LEU A 4 5.94 -47.96 -62.97
C LEU A 4 6.44 -46.54 -63.35
N VAL A 5 7.44 -46.08 -62.58
CA VAL A 5 8.52 -45.12 -62.95
C VAL A 5 8.19 -43.62 -62.67
N PRO A 6 9.13 -42.75 -62.22
CA PRO A 6 10.02 -42.85 -61.04
C PRO A 6 10.38 -41.46 -60.39
N TRP A 7 11.22 -41.48 -59.35
CA TRP A 7 12.22 -40.44 -58.94
C TRP A 7 11.78 -39.00 -58.60
N ALA A 8 11.99 -38.61 -57.35
CA ALA A 8 13.08 -37.69 -56.96
C ALA A 8 13.08 -37.49 -55.43
N LEU A 9 14.15 -37.95 -54.78
CA LEU A 9 14.52 -37.53 -53.44
C LEU A 9 14.92 -36.05 -53.51
N CYS A 10 14.13 -35.17 -52.91
CA CYS A 10 14.59 -33.85 -52.49
C CYS A 10 14.58 -33.85 -50.96
N GLY A 11 15.77 -34.03 -50.39
CA GLY A 11 16.00 -33.79 -48.97
C GLY A 11 15.79 -32.32 -48.65
N LEU A 12 14.86 -32.03 -47.74
CA LEU A 12 14.77 -30.74 -47.11
C LEU A 12 15.57 -30.80 -45.81
N ALA A 13 16.79 -30.26 -45.84
CA ALA A 13 17.58 -30.03 -44.64
C ALA A 13 16.88 -28.95 -43.80
N ILE A 14 16.40 -29.33 -42.61
CA ILE A 14 15.91 -28.37 -41.61
C ILE A 14 17.16 -27.77 -40.96
N VAL A 15 17.49 -26.54 -41.34
CA VAL A 15 18.51 -25.75 -40.65
C VAL A 15 17.92 -25.31 -39.31
N ALA A 16 18.45 -25.83 -38.22
CA ALA A 16 18.17 -25.36 -36.87
C ALA A 16 18.66 -23.91 -36.73
N GLY A 17 17.73 -22.95 -36.79
CA GLY A 17 17.99 -21.58 -36.39
C GLY A 17 18.10 -21.48 -34.86
N PRO A 18 18.84 -20.50 -34.32
CA PRO A 18 18.94 -20.33 -32.89
C PRO A 18 17.56 -19.98 -32.32
N GLU A 19 17.16 -20.72 -31.29
CA GLU A 19 15.96 -20.48 -30.52
C GLU A 19 16.03 -19.07 -29.92
N VAL A 20 15.25 -18.14 -30.48
CA VAL A 20 15.15 -16.77 -29.94
C VAL A 20 14.39 -16.89 -28.63
N VAL A 21 15.13 -17.00 -27.52
CA VAL A 21 14.58 -16.87 -26.17
C VAL A 21 14.05 -15.44 -26.05
N ARG A 22 12.75 -15.26 -26.32
CA ARG A 22 12.04 -14.02 -25.98
C ARG A 22 11.87 -13.97 -24.47
N VAL A 23 12.88 -13.46 -23.77
CA VAL A 23 12.68 -12.92 -22.43
C VAL A 23 11.81 -11.68 -22.62
N ARG A 24 10.50 -11.79 -22.34
CA ARG A 24 9.66 -10.60 -22.21
C ARG A 24 10.22 -9.83 -21.02
N ALA A 25 10.86 -8.70 -21.28
CA ALA A 25 11.10 -7.71 -20.25
C ALA A 25 9.73 -7.31 -19.71
N ILE A 26 9.46 -7.67 -18.46
CA ILE A 26 8.34 -7.10 -17.73
C ILE A 26 8.74 -5.64 -17.53
N GLU A 27 8.06 -4.74 -18.23
CA GLU A 27 8.22 -3.30 -18.04
C GLU A 27 7.96 -3.01 -16.56
N ALA A 28 8.97 -2.54 -15.85
CA ALA A 28 8.85 -2.28 -14.43
C ALA A 28 7.76 -1.22 -14.22
N ALA A 29 6.74 -1.56 -13.44
CA ALA A 29 5.70 -0.61 -13.06
C ALA A 29 6.36 0.62 -12.39
N GLU A 30 5.79 1.81 -12.60
CA GLU A 30 6.32 3.01 -11.94
C GLU A 30 6.41 2.77 -10.42
N PRO A 31 7.54 3.14 -9.79
CA PRO A 31 7.72 2.93 -8.36
C PRO A 31 6.66 3.72 -7.60
N LEU A 32 6.04 3.08 -6.61
CA LEU A 32 5.12 3.74 -5.69
C LEU A 32 5.87 4.86 -4.94
N PRO A 33 5.19 5.94 -4.50
CA PRO A 33 5.83 7.06 -3.81
C PRO A 33 6.21 6.73 -2.35
N PHE A 34 6.69 5.52 -2.09
CA PHE A 34 7.11 5.03 -0.79
C PHE A 34 8.40 4.22 -0.96
N LEU A 35 9.30 4.32 0.01
CA LEU A 35 10.46 3.42 0.07
C LEU A 35 9.98 2.01 0.41
N MET A 36 10.50 1.03 -0.31
CA MET A 36 10.30 -0.39 -0.11
C MET A 36 11.64 -1.05 0.18
N ALA A 37 11.62 -2.27 0.72
CA ALA A 37 12.86 -3.01 1.00
C ALA A 37 13.78 -3.12 -0.24
N ASP A 38 13.19 -3.30 -1.42
CA ASP A 38 13.90 -3.46 -2.69
C ASP A 38 14.56 -2.17 -3.19
N ASP A 39 14.22 -1.01 -2.62
CA ASP A 39 14.87 0.28 -2.94
C ASP A 39 16.24 0.43 -2.27
N PHE A 40 16.59 -0.47 -1.34
CA PHE A 40 17.87 -0.45 -0.63
C PHE A 40 18.83 -1.49 -1.20
N ARG A 41 20.06 -1.05 -1.51
CA ARG A 41 21.13 -1.95 -1.95
C ARG A 41 21.60 -2.90 -0.85
N ASP A 42 21.75 -2.36 0.36
CA ASP A 42 22.27 -3.05 1.54
C ASP A 42 21.40 -2.71 2.77
N MET A 43 21.12 -3.70 3.63
CA MET A 43 20.29 -3.55 4.84
C MET A 43 21.13 -3.58 6.11
N GLU A 44 22.03 -2.61 6.28
CA GLU A 44 22.86 -2.48 7.48
C GLU A 44 22.11 -1.71 8.58
N LEU A 45 21.84 -2.38 9.71
CA LEU A 45 21.04 -1.84 10.84
C LEU A 45 19.60 -1.44 10.45
N VAL A 46 19.12 -1.95 9.33
CA VAL A 46 17.75 -1.76 8.85
C VAL A 46 17.09 -3.13 8.76
N ALA A 47 15.94 -3.29 9.41
CA ALA A 47 15.07 -4.45 9.23
C ALA A 47 13.75 -3.97 8.65
N TRP A 48 13.28 -4.64 7.59
CA TRP A 48 12.01 -4.33 6.96
C TRP A 48 11.03 -5.48 7.20
N ARG A 49 9.89 -5.16 7.83
CA ARG A 49 8.79 -6.11 7.99
C ARG A 49 7.48 -5.36 7.87
N ILE A 50 6.61 -5.83 6.98
CA ILE A 50 5.22 -5.39 6.89
C ILE A 50 4.39 -6.48 7.53
N GLU A 51 3.82 -6.20 8.70
CA GLU A 51 2.91 -7.12 9.37
C GLU A 51 1.48 -6.63 9.16
N GLN A 52 0.60 -7.54 8.74
CA GLN A 52 -0.82 -7.25 8.73
C GLN A 52 -1.28 -7.12 10.18
N GLY A 53 -1.79 -5.94 10.55
CA GLY A 53 -2.41 -5.73 11.84
C GLY A 53 -3.63 -6.64 11.98
N ARG A 54 -3.82 -7.24 13.15
CA ARG A 54 -5.07 -7.92 13.49
C ARG A 54 -6.05 -6.85 13.99
N PRO A 55 -7.22 -6.66 13.34
CA PRO A 55 -8.23 -5.73 13.84
C PRO A 55 -8.69 -6.14 15.25
N ASP A 56 -8.81 -5.17 16.13
CA ASP A 56 -9.43 -5.37 17.43
C ASP A 56 -10.95 -5.58 17.25
N PRO A 57 -11.56 -6.59 17.89
CA PRO A 57 -13.00 -6.82 17.80
C PRO A 57 -13.85 -5.68 18.39
N ALA A 58 -13.27 -4.83 19.24
CA ALA A 58 -13.94 -3.68 19.83
C ALA A 58 -13.86 -2.40 18.98
N ASN A 59 -13.32 -2.48 17.75
CA ASN A 59 -13.34 -1.32 16.85
C ASN A 59 -14.79 -0.85 16.55
N PRO A 60 -15.03 0.48 16.47
CA PRO A 60 -14.05 1.56 16.61
C PRO A 60 -13.62 1.78 18.06
N LEU A 61 -12.32 1.93 18.30
CA LEU A 61 -11.77 2.19 19.63
C LEU A 61 -11.97 3.65 20.09
N LEU A 62 -12.25 4.55 19.15
CA LEU A 62 -12.45 5.98 19.41
C LEU A 62 -13.68 6.44 18.63
N GLU A 63 -14.62 7.06 19.32
CA GLU A 63 -15.80 7.71 18.76
C GLU A 63 -15.89 9.16 19.25
N PRO A 64 -16.58 10.05 18.52
CA PRO A 64 -16.87 11.40 19.00
C PRO A 64 -17.69 11.39 20.30
N GLU A 65 -17.20 12.06 21.33
CA GLU A 65 -17.91 12.20 22.62
C GLU A 65 -18.05 13.66 23.06
N MET A 66 -17.35 14.59 22.41
CA MET A 66 -17.22 15.97 22.84
C MET A 66 -17.73 16.97 21.77
N PRO A 67 -18.19 18.16 22.16
CA PRO A 67 -18.68 19.14 21.19
C PRO A 67 -17.68 19.52 20.09
N TRP A 68 -16.37 19.46 20.38
CA TRP A 68 -15.30 19.78 19.44
C TRP A 68 -14.88 18.62 18.53
N ASP A 69 -15.34 17.38 18.80
CA ASP A 69 -15.13 16.22 17.93
C ASP A 69 -16.41 15.74 17.25
N ALA A 70 -17.55 16.39 17.52
CA ALA A 70 -18.87 16.00 17.03
C ALA A 70 -18.99 15.91 15.49
N GLY A 71 -18.09 16.54 14.73
CA GLY A 71 -18.02 16.38 13.28
C GLY A 71 -17.16 15.20 12.83
N GLY A 72 -16.27 14.71 13.68
CA GLY A 72 -15.45 13.52 13.47
C GLY A 72 -14.15 13.49 14.26
N VAL A 73 -13.73 12.26 14.55
CA VAL A 73 -12.38 11.85 14.97
C VAL A 73 -11.61 11.49 13.69
N PHE A 74 -10.45 12.10 13.44
CA PHE A 74 -9.65 11.81 12.25
C PHE A 74 -8.86 10.51 12.40
N SER A 75 -8.74 9.75 11.31
CA SER A 75 -7.96 8.50 11.26
C SER A 75 -6.44 8.70 11.44
N HIS A 76 -5.95 9.94 11.43
CA HIS A 76 -4.53 10.26 11.55
C HIS A 76 -4.25 10.85 12.93
N GLY A 77 -3.33 10.24 13.66
CA GLY A 77 -2.93 10.64 15.00
C GLY A 77 -1.70 9.87 15.45
N THR A 78 -1.34 10.03 16.72
CA THR A 78 -0.28 9.26 17.37
C THR A 78 -0.80 8.66 18.66
N VAL A 79 -0.31 7.48 19.01
CA VAL A 79 -0.62 6.82 20.28
C VAL A 79 0.67 6.75 21.07
N LEU A 80 0.66 7.29 22.28
CA LEU A 80 1.82 7.37 23.15
C LEU A 80 1.53 6.61 24.45
N LYS A 81 2.53 5.92 24.99
CA LYS A 81 2.43 5.31 26.33
C LYS A 81 2.80 6.37 27.37
N ASP A 82 1.87 6.67 28.27
CA ASP A 82 2.12 7.61 29.36
C ASP A 82 3.07 7.02 30.40
N PRO A 83 4.15 7.71 30.80
CA PRO A 83 4.96 7.28 31.93
C PRO A 83 4.29 7.47 33.30
N ILE A 84 3.26 8.32 33.43
CA ILE A 84 2.61 8.63 34.71
C ILE A 84 1.71 7.48 35.16
N ASP A 85 0.88 6.95 34.26
CA ASP A 85 -0.08 5.88 34.57
C ASP A 85 0.12 4.59 33.77
N GLY A 86 1.08 4.57 32.84
CA GLY A 86 1.41 3.39 32.04
C GLY A 86 0.41 3.06 30.93
N ARG A 87 -0.63 3.90 30.70
CA ARG A 87 -1.67 3.68 29.70
C ARG A 87 -1.26 4.17 28.32
N PHE A 88 -1.82 3.57 27.28
CA PHE A 88 -1.73 4.12 25.92
C PHE A 88 -2.79 5.18 25.74
N LYS A 89 -2.39 6.33 25.20
CA LYS A 89 -3.25 7.51 25.02
C LYS A 89 -3.19 7.98 23.59
N ALA A 90 -4.37 8.23 23.03
CA ALA A 90 -4.49 8.67 21.65
C ALA A 90 -4.48 10.21 21.57
N TRP A 91 -3.64 10.71 20.69
CA TRP A 91 -3.54 12.12 20.33
C TRP A 91 -3.92 12.26 18.86
N GLN A 92 -5.01 12.96 18.60
CA GLN A 92 -5.57 13.04 17.27
C GLN A 92 -6.22 14.40 17.03
N VAL A 93 -6.54 14.66 15.77
CA VAL A 93 -7.17 15.92 15.37
C VAL A 93 -8.68 15.72 15.36
N SER A 94 -9.40 16.53 16.13
CA SER A 94 -10.86 16.53 16.16
C SER A 94 -11.43 17.63 15.29
N THR A 95 -12.59 17.38 14.69
CA THR A 95 -13.37 18.42 14.02
C THR A 95 -14.76 18.56 14.63
N PRO A 96 -15.22 19.79 14.91
CA PRO A 96 -16.61 20.03 15.25
C PRO A 96 -17.49 19.92 13.98
N LEU A 97 -18.80 20.01 14.18
CA LEU A 97 -19.78 20.02 13.10
C LEU A 97 -19.52 21.17 12.12
N SER A 98 -19.58 20.84 10.83
CA SER A 98 -19.42 21.82 9.75
C SER A 98 -20.47 22.92 9.82
N LYS A 99 -20.07 24.17 9.62
CA LYS A 99 -21.00 25.30 9.48
C LYS A 99 -21.16 25.66 8.01
N ARG A 100 -22.40 25.71 7.52
CA ARG A 100 -22.70 26.17 6.16
C ARG A 100 -22.24 27.63 6.02
N PHE A 101 -21.45 27.92 5.00
CA PHE A 101 -20.81 29.22 4.76
C PHE A 101 -19.77 29.66 5.80
N GLY A 102 -19.21 28.72 6.59
CA GLY A 102 -18.03 28.98 7.43
C GLY A 102 -16.77 29.28 6.62
N PRO A 103 -15.71 29.81 7.25
CA PRO A 103 -14.44 30.09 6.57
C PRO A 103 -13.92 28.86 5.82
N GLY A 104 -13.44 29.09 4.60
CA GLY A 104 -12.95 28.05 3.71
C GLY A 104 -11.73 27.34 4.28
N THR A 105 -11.75 26.01 4.16
CA THR A 105 -10.84 25.01 4.74
C THR A 105 -11.04 24.78 6.25
N TRP A 106 -11.35 23.52 6.55
CA TRP A 106 -11.69 22.90 7.82
C TRP A 106 -10.61 22.99 8.92
N HIS A 107 -9.62 23.86 8.78
CA HIS A 107 -8.44 23.90 9.65
C HIS A 107 -8.61 24.79 10.88
N HIS A 108 -9.45 25.83 10.79
CA HIS A 108 -9.58 26.84 11.85
C HIS A 108 -10.24 26.33 13.13
N ASP A 109 -11.14 25.35 12.99
CA ASP A 109 -11.92 24.82 14.10
C ASP A 109 -11.40 23.45 14.59
N ARG A 110 -10.21 23.02 14.15
CA ARG A 110 -9.62 21.75 14.57
C ARG A 110 -8.87 21.87 15.88
N TRP A 111 -9.03 20.87 16.73
CA TRP A 111 -8.38 20.81 18.03
C TRP A 111 -7.50 19.57 18.08
N LEU A 112 -6.31 19.70 18.67
CA LEU A 112 -5.57 18.54 19.13
C LEU A 112 -6.28 18.03 20.38
N THR A 113 -6.84 16.83 20.30
CA THR A 113 -7.61 16.25 21.38
C THR A 113 -6.88 15.05 21.95
N TYR A 114 -7.01 14.95 23.25
CA TYR A 114 -6.57 13.86 24.08
C TYR A 114 -7.77 12.98 24.40
N LEU A 115 -7.71 11.71 24.01
CA LEU A 115 -8.75 10.71 24.27
C LEU A 115 -8.13 9.58 25.11
N GLU A 116 -8.74 9.28 26.25
CA GLU A 116 -8.38 8.19 27.18
C GLU A 116 -9.37 7.03 27.11
#